data_AF-A0A3B1C9V8-F1
#
_entry.id   AF-A0A3B1C9V8-F1
#
_cell.length_a   1.000
_cell.length_b   1.000
_cell.length_c   1.000
_cell.angle_alpha   90.00
_cell.angle_beta   90.00
_cell.angle_gamma   90.00
#
_symmetry.space_group_name_H-M   'P 1'
#
loop_
_entity.id
_entity.type
_entity.pdbx_description
1 polymer ?
#
loop_
_entity_poly.entity_id
_entity_poly.type
_entity_poly.pdbx_seq_one_letter_code
_entity_poly.pdbx_strand_id
1 'polypeptide(L)'
;MRIPKGKVDVGDSGYFTSMQSSSWRKIGHYLWRGVLVRRHLDELYATTGCQAVGFKFMYNHLRRFPMVLPYLNRHEVRVIHVVRENAFKTLLSQLVAEARGLYHSDRPTEMMQIRVPIEGLTDKLQRIQSEGMRWAEIFAGSKHYLKVSYESFLSQMDVEARRMMALLDVDYAPLTSPLVKVNTDDPSRTVENYDEVRDCLARTPFAWCLAEK
;
A
#
# COMPACT_ATOMS: atom_id res chain seq x y z
N MET A 1 79.26 -21.88 -14.71
CA MET A 1 77.81 -21.70 -14.45
C MET A 1 77.65 -20.36 -13.73
N ARG A 2 77.00 -19.40 -14.38
CA ARG A 2 77.23 -17.95 -14.27
C ARG A 2 76.10 -17.24 -13.48
N ILE A 3 76.52 -16.52 -12.42
CA ILE A 3 76.14 -15.16 -11.91
C ILE A 3 74.62 -14.80 -11.69
N PRO A 4 74.24 -13.64 -11.10
CA PRO A 4 73.64 -13.54 -9.76
C PRO A 4 72.31 -12.72 -9.73
N LYS A 5 71.90 -12.33 -8.50
CA LYS A 5 70.91 -11.30 -8.08
C LYS A 5 70.48 -10.25 -9.12
N GLY A 6 69.16 -10.01 -9.20
CA GLY A 6 68.55 -8.81 -9.78
C GLY A 6 67.08 -8.65 -9.34
N LYS A 7 66.70 -7.42 -8.96
CA LYS A 7 65.37 -6.96 -8.50
C LYS A 7 64.25 -7.28 -9.50
N VAL A 8 63.02 -7.51 -9.01
CA VAL A 8 61.79 -7.23 -9.76
C VAL A 8 60.79 -6.51 -8.86
N ASP A 9 60.24 -5.45 -9.45
CA ASP A 9 59.29 -4.48 -8.94
C ASP A 9 58.06 -5.06 -8.25
N VAL A 10 57.63 -4.36 -7.20
CA VAL A 10 56.28 -4.43 -6.65
C VAL A 10 55.41 -3.55 -7.55
N GLY A 11 54.82 -4.17 -8.58
CA GLY A 11 53.87 -3.53 -9.49
C GLY A 11 52.52 -4.23 -9.45
N ASP A 12 51.57 -3.61 -8.76
CA ASP A 12 50.11 -3.70 -8.88
C ASP A 12 49.50 -5.05 -9.30
N SER A 13 49.28 -5.88 -8.28
CA SER A 13 48.22 -6.89 -8.26
C SER A 13 47.10 -6.40 -7.34
N GLY A 14 45.91 -6.13 -7.87
CA GLY A 14 44.69 -6.23 -7.06
C GLY A 14 43.67 -5.09 -7.05
N TYR A 15 43.63 -4.15 -8.01
CA TYR A 15 42.67 -3.03 -7.98
C TYR A 15 41.55 -3.03 -9.05
N PHE A 16 41.34 -4.12 -9.82
CA PHE A 16 40.30 -4.15 -10.87
C PHE A 16 39.29 -5.31 -10.84
N THR A 17 39.13 -6.01 -9.71
CA THR A 17 38.18 -7.15 -9.60
C THR A 17 37.10 -7.03 -8.53
N SER A 18 36.72 -5.81 -8.10
CA SER A 18 35.66 -5.64 -7.07
C SER A 18 34.43 -4.81 -7.46
N MET A 19 34.30 -4.32 -8.70
CA MET A 19 33.15 -3.49 -9.09
C MET A 19 31.99 -4.23 -9.80
N GLN A 20 32.12 -5.53 -10.10
CA GLN A 20 31.04 -6.33 -10.71
C GLN A 20 30.20 -7.14 -9.70
N SER A 21 30.48 -7.12 -8.39
CA SER A 21 29.77 -8.00 -7.43
C SER A 21 28.51 -7.38 -6.79
N SER A 22 28.35 -6.05 -6.82
CA SER A 22 27.25 -5.35 -6.14
C SER A 22 25.97 -5.28 -6.97
N SER A 23 26.08 -4.90 -8.26
CA SER A 23 24.91 -4.73 -9.13
C SER A 23 24.32 -6.06 -9.57
N TRP A 24 25.16 -7.07 -9.87
CA TRP A 24 24.70 -8.40 -10.27
C TRP A 24 23.99 -9.15 -9.14
N ARG A 25 24.40 -8.95 -7.88
CA ARG A 25 23.67 -9.49 -6.71
C ARG A 25 22.31 -8.82 -6.53
N LYS A 26 22.21 -7.50 -6.74
CA LYS A 26 20.93 -6.77 -6.68
C LYS A 26 19.98 -7.20 -7.80
N ILE A 27 20.50 -7.38 -9.01
CA ILE A 27 19.75 -7.89 -10.17
C ILE A 27 19.30 -9.32 -9.93
N GLY A 28 20.20 -10.21 -9.50
CA GLY A 28 19.88 -11.60 -9.18
C GLY A 28 18.83 -11.72 -8.07
N HIS A 29 18.93 -10.89 -7.03
CA HIS A 29 17.94 -10.84 -5.96
C HIS A 29 16.58 -10.31 -6.43
N TYR A 30 16.54 -9.32 -7.34
CA TYR A 30 15.30 -8.82 -7.94
C TYR A 30 14.63 -9.86 -8.84
N LEU A 31 15.42 -10.54 -9.69
CA LEU A 31 14.94 -11.61 -10.56
C LEU A 31 14.43 -12.81 -9.76
N TRP A 32 15.17 -13.25 -8.74
CA TRP A 32 14.76 -14.36 -7.88
C TRP A 32 13.50 -14.02 -7.08
N ARG A 33 13.39 -12.80 -6.55
CA ARG A 33 12.14 -12.31 -5.94
C ARG A 33 10.98 -12.31 -6.93
N GLY A 34 11.21 -11.89 -8.17
CA GLY A 34 10.19 -11.96 -9.22
C GLY A 34 9.71 -13.39 -9.50
N VAL A 35 10.62 -14.37 -9.52
CA VAL A 35 10.25 -15.79 -9.65
C VAL A 35 9.43 -16.27 -8.46
N LEU A 36 9.86 -15.96 -7.22
CA LEU A 36 9.14 -16.35 -6.01
C LEU A 36 7.73 -15.74 -5.94
N VAL A 37 7.59 -14.45 -6.26
CA VAL A 37 6.28 -13.77 -6.30
C VAL A 37 5.37 -14.42 -7.32
N ARG A 38 5.86 -14.70 -8.53
CA ARG A 38 5.07 -15.38 -9.57
C ARG A 38 4.65 -16.77 -9.12
N ARG A 39 5.58 -17.58 -8.62
CA ARG A 39 5.26 -18.92 -8.12
C ARG A 39 4.18 -18.88 -7.03
N HIS A 40 4.29 -17.94 -6.09
CA HIS A 40 3.30 -17.79 -5.03
C HIS A 40 1.92 -17.38 -5.58
N LEU A 41 1.87 -16.48 -6.56
CA LEU A 41 0.62 -16.09 -7.20
C LEU A 41 0.02 -17.23 -8.04
N ASP A 42 0.86 -18.00 -8.75
CA ASP A 42 0.42 -19.18 -9.51
C ASP A 42 -0.15 -20.24 -8.56
N GLU A 43 0.51 -20.50 -7.42
CA GLU A 43 0.00 -21.39 -6.38
C GLU A 43 -1.34 -20.89 -5.80
N LEU A 44 -1.47 -19.59 -5.52
CA LEU A 44 -2.70 -18.99 -5.04
C LEU A 44 -3.85 -19.18 -6.04
N TYR A 45 -3.63 -18.83 -7.32
CA TYR A 45 -4.65 -18.90 -8.37
C TYR A 45 -4.93 -20.32 -8.88
N ALA A 46 -4.08 -21.30 -8.55
CA ALA A 46 -4.37 -22.71 -8.77
C ALA A 46 -5.39 -23.30 -7.77
N THR A 47 -5.81 -22.53 -6.76
CA THR A 47 -6.82 -22.97 -5.79
C THR A 47 -8.16 -23.26 -6.49
N THR A 48 -8.66 -24.48 -6.31
CA THR A 48 -9.94 -24.95 -6.89
C THR A 48 -11.06 -24.98 -5.86
N GLY A 49 -12.31 -25.08 -6.32
CA GLY A 49 -13.48 -25.26 -5.44
C GLY A 49 -14.13 -23.96 -4.96
N CYS A 50 -13.78 -22.83 -5.55
CA CYS A 50 -14.40 -21.53 -5.33
C CYS A 50 -14.60 -20.80 -6.67
N GLN A 51 -15.55 -19.86 -6.72
CA GLN A 51 -15.83 -19.08 -7.93
C GLN A 51 -14.75 -18.02 -8.20
N ALA A 52 -14.15 -17.47 -7.15
CA ALA A 52 -13.07 -16.49 -7.25
C ALA A 52 -12.07 -16.63 -6.10
N VAL A 53 -10.80 -16.39 -6.41
CA VAL A 53 -9.69 -16.30 -5.46
C VAL A 53 -9.08 -14.92 -5.58
N GLY A 54 -8.72 -14.33 -4.45
CA GLY A 54 -8.08 -13.04 -4.41
C GLY A 54 -7.24 -12.86 -3.17
N PHE A 55 -6.51 -11.76 -3.15
CA PHE A 55 -5.69 -11.36 -2.02
C PHE A 55 -5.77 -9.85 -1.82
N LYS A 56 -5.54 -9.42 -0.58
CA LYS A 56 -5.41 -8.00 -0.25
C LYS A 56 -3.97 -7.56 -0.44
N PHE A 57 -3.77 -6.45 -1.12
CA PHE A 57 -2.44 -5.88 -1.35
C PHE A 57 -2.42 -4.38 -1.05
N MET A 58 -1.49 -3.95 -0.20
CA MET A 58 -1.37 -2.55 0.24
C MET A 58 -0.29 -1.83 -0.56
N TYR A 59 -0.36 -0.49 -0.67
CA TYR A 59 0.59 0.29 -1.46
C TYR A 59 2.05 0.13 -1.02
N ASN A 60 2.31 0.02 0.29
CA ASN A 60 3.64 -0.26 0.82
C ASN A 60 4.16 -1.64 0.36
N HIS A 61 3.30 -2.65 0.25
CA HIS A 61 3.65 -3.95 -0.32
C HIS A 61 3.97 -3.84 -1.80
N LEU A 62 3.26 -2.99 -2.54
CA LEU A 62 3.48 -2.77 -3.97
C LEU A 62 4.79 -2.04 -4.25
N ARG A 63 5.17 -1.08 -3.41
CA ARG A 63 6.52 -0.48 -3.45
C ARG A 63 7.62 -1.50 -3.16
N ARG A 64 7.36 -2.46 -2.25
CA ARG A 64 8.31 -3.52 -1.88
C ARG A 64 8.39 -4.65 -2.91
N PHE A 65 7.29 -4.93 -3.60
CA PHE A 65 7.12 -6.02 -4.57
C PHE A 65 6.45 -5.50 -5.86
N PRO A 66 7.10 -4.60 -6.61
CA PRO A 66 6.52 -4.01 -7.82
C PRO A 66 6.27 -5.04 -8.93
N MET A 67 6.94 -6.20 -8.87
CA MET A 67 6.77 -7.33 -9.80
C MET A 67 5.37 -7.95 -9.79
N VAL A 68 4.52 -7.61 -8.81
CA VAL A 68 3.11 -8.00 -8.82
C VAL A 68 2.35 -7.34 -9.98
N LEU A 69 2.62 -6.06 -10.30
CA LEU A 69 1.92 -5.34 -11.38
C LEU A 69 1.98 -6.04 -12.75
N PRO A 70 3.15 -6.41 -13.28
CA PRO A 70 3.22 -7.09 -14.57
C PRO A 70 2.55 -8.47 -14.53
N TYR A 71 2.47 -9.14 -13.37
CA TYR A 71 1.70 -10.36 -13.23
C TYR A 71 0.19 -10.08 -13.37
N LEU A 72 -0.33 -9.13 -12.60
CA LEU A 72 -1.75 -8.75 -12.65
C LEU A 72 -2.18 -8.40 -14.08
N ASN A 73 -1.35 -7.62 -14.79
CA ASN A 73 -1.65 -7.23 -16.16
C ASN A 73 -1.58 -8.40 -17.16
N ARG A 74 -0.57 -9.27 -17.05
CA ARG A 74 -0.40 -10.41 -17.97
C ARG A 74 -1.49 -11.47 -17.82
N HIS A 75 -1.96 -11.67 -16.60
CA HIS A 75 -2.96 -12.68 -16.28
C HIS A 75 -4.39 -12.10 -16.20
N GLU A 76 -4.57 -10.85 -16.68
CA GLU A 76 -5.87 -10.15 -16.70
C GLU A 76 -6.59 -10.20 -15.36
N VAL A 77 -5.83 -10.10 -14.27
CA VAL A 77 -6.37 -10.18 -12.91
C VAL A 77 -7.26 -8.97 -12.67
N ARG A 78 -8.46 -9.25 -12.15
CA ARG A 78 -9.44 -8.24 -11.78
C ARG A 78 -9.02 -7.54 -10.48
N VAL A 79 -8.99 -6.21 -10.52
CA VAL A 79 -8.50 -5.36 -9.43
C VAL A 79 -9.64 -4.49 -8.90
N ILE A 80 -9.99 -4.72 -7.64
CA ILE A 80 -10.82 -3.79 -6.87
C ILE A 80 -9.88 -2.88 -6.08
N HIS A 81 -9.89 -1.60 -6.41
CA HIS A 81 -9.05 -0.60 -5.78
C HIS A 81 -9.87 0.27 -4.85
N VAL A 82 -9.80 -0.06 -3.56
CA VAL A 82 -10.47 0.68 -2.50
C VAL A 82 -9.62 1.89 -2.12
N VAL A 83 -10.18 3.09 -2.29
CA VAL A 83 -9.50 4.36 -1.99
C VAL A 83 -10.29 5.09 -0.90
N ARG A 84 -9.60 5.63 0.10
CA ARG A 84 -10.24 6.52 1.08
C ARG A 84 -10.01 7.95 0.63
N GLU A 85 -11.08 8.67 0.33
CA GLU A 85 -10.96 10.04 -0.20
C GLU A 85 -10.52 11.01 0.89
N ASN A 86 -10.94 10.77 2.13
CA ASN A 86 -10.52 11.58 3.26
C ASN A 86 -9.07 11.24 3.67
N ALA A 87 -8.13 12.05 3.18
CA ALA A 87 -6.70 11.90 3.46
C ALA A 87 -6.38 12.06 4.96
N PHE A 88 -7.12 12.91 5.68
CA PHE A 88 -6.93 13.10 7.12
C PHE A 88 -7.31 11.85 7.90
N LYS A 89 -8.46 11.23 7.60
CA LYS A 89 -8.85 9.98 8.24
C LYS A 89 -7.88 8.82 7.90
N THR A 90 -7.25 8.86 6.72
CA THR A 90 -6.16 7.92 6.38
C THR A 90 -4.93 8.15 7.28
N LEU A 91 -4.51 9.41 7.46
CA LEU A 91 -3.43 9.77 8.37
C LEU A 91 -3.73 9.34 9.80
N LEU A 92 -4.93 9.63 10.32
CA LEU A 92 -5.32 9.20 11.66
C LEU A 92 -5.21 7.69 11.82
N SER A 93 -5.72 6.92 10.85
CA SER A 93 -5.61 5.46 10.89
C SER A 93 -4.16 4.97 10.94
N GLN A 94 -3.23 5.65 10.27
CA GLN A 94 -1.81 5.33 10.31
C GLN A 94 -1.22 5.63 11.69
N LEU A 95 -1.51 6.81 12.24
CA LEU A 95 -1.03 7.21 13.57
C LEU A 95 -1.57 6.29 14.67
N VAL A 96 -2.85 5.87 14.59
CA VAL A 96 -3.45 4.89 15.52
C VAL A 96 -2.69 3.57 15.45
N ALA A 97 -2.43 3.07 14.24
CA ALA A 97 -1.77 1.80 14.05
C ALA A 97 -0.30 1.84 14.53
N GLU A 98 0.39 2.94 14.29
CA GLU A 98 1.76 3.18 14.76
C GLU A 98 1.81 3.25 16.29
N ALA A 99 0.91 4.01 16.92
CA ALA A 99 0.85 4.15 18.37
C ALA A 99 0.52 2.84 19.10
N ARG A 100 -0.35 2.01 18.51
CA ARG A 100 -0.76 0.72 19.10
C ARG A 100 0.14 -0.46 18.72
N GLY A 101 0.95 -0.32 17.67
CA GLY A 101 1.64 -1.46 17.05
C GLY A 101 0.70 -2.48 16.38
N LEU A 102 -0.59 -2.17 16.23
CA LEU A 102 -1.62 -3.06 15.69
C LEU A 102 -2.47 -2.33 14.64
N TYR A 103 -2.60 -2.93 13.45
CA TYR A 103 -3.38 -2.37 12.35
C TYR A 103 -4.88 -2.75 12.41
N HIS A 104 -5.22 -3.88 13.06
CA HIS A 104 -6.58 -4.41 13.20
C HIS A 104 -6.79 -5.00 14.60
N SER A 105 -8.00 -4.86 15.15
CA SER A 105 -8.44 -5.48 16.40
C SER A 105 -9.75 -6.22 16.16
N ASP A 106 -9.86 -7.44 16.69
CA ASP A 106 -11.08 -8.26 16.76
C ASP A 106 -11.89 -7.99 18.05
N ARG A 107 -11.39 -7.10 18.93
CA ARG A 107 -12.01 -6.74 20.20
C ARG A 107 -12.25 -5.22 20.33
N PRO A 108 -13.30 -4.78 21.04
CA PRO A 108 -13.46 -3.39 21.42
C PRO A 108 -12.21 -2.95 22.18
N THR A 109 -11.44 -2.02 21.62
CA THR A 109 -10.24 -1.46 22.25
C THR A 109 -10.60 -0.09 22.81
N GLU A 110 -9.98 0.29 23.93
CA GLU A 110 -10.17 1.62 24.52
C GLU A 110 -9.88 2.73 23.50
N MET A 111 -10.74 3.74 23.50
CA MET A 111 -10.62 4.92 22.65
C MET A 111 -9.28 5.60 22.96
N MET A 112 -8.39 5.63 21.96
CA MET A 112 -7.10 6.29 22.08
C MET A 112 -7.19 7.63 21.39
N GLN A 113 -7.00 8.70 22.15
CA GLN A 113 -6.76 10.02 21.57
C GLN A 113 -5.33 10.06 21.04
N ILE A 114 -5.14 10.80 19.95
CA ILE A 114 -3.84 10.89 19.27
C ILE A 114 -3.53 12.35 19.02
N ARG A 115 -2.32 12.77 19.42
CA ARG A 115 -1.78 14.05 19.00
C ARG A 115 -1.31 13.99 17.55
N VAL A 116 -1.80 14.91 16.72
CA VAL A 116 -1.42 15.03 15.32
C VAL A 116 -0.30 16.07 15.18
N PRO A 117 0.86 15.73 14.60
CA PRO A 117 1.90 16.70 14.30
C PRO A 117 1.40 17.75 13.28
N ILE A 118 1.52 19.03 13.63
CA ILE A 118 1.13 20.15 12.76
C ILE A 118 2.20 20.42 11.69
N GLU A 119 3.47 20.23 12.05
CA GLU A 119 4.59 20.42 11.12
C GLU A 119 4.48 19.45 9.93
N GLY A 120 4.47 20.01 8.71
CA GLY A 120 4.35 19.24 7.48
C GLY A 120 3.01 18.51 7.29
N LEU A 121 1.98 18.84 8.08
CA LEU A 121 0.68 18.17 8.01
C LEU A 121 0.08 18.22 6.60
N THR A 122 0.01 19.42 6.00
CA THR A 122 -0.55 19.61 4.65
C THR A 122 0.21 18.81 3.59
N ASP A 123 1.54 18.79 3.66
CA ASP A 123 2.39 18.01 2.75
C ASP A 123 2.13 16.51 2.91
N LYS A 124 1.94 16.04 4.15
CA LYS A 124 1.61 14.63 4.43
C LYS A 124 0.25 14.25 3.85
N LEU A 125 -0.76 15.11 3.99
CA LEU A 125 -2.09 14.91 3.40
C LEU A 125 -2.04 14.91 1.87
N GLN A 126 -1.27 15.82 1.28
CA GLN A 126 -1.08 15.87 -0.17
C GLN A 126 -0.38 14.61 -0.69
N ARG A 127 0.63 14.10 0.01
CA ARG A 127 1.28 12.84 -0.33
C ARG A 127 0.30 11.67 -0.30
N ILE A 128 -0.52 11.56 0.75
CA ILE A 128 -1.56 10.52 0.87
C ILE A 128 -2.53 10.60 -0.31
N GLN A 129 -3.04 11.80 -0.64
CA GLN A 129 -3.96 11.99 -1.75
C GLN A 129 -3.32 11.65 -3.10
N SER A 130 -2.08 12.12 -3.33
CA SER A 130 -1.33 11.88 -4.57
C SER A 130 -1.00 10.40 -4.77
N GLU A 131 -0.75 9.66 -3.70
CA GLU A 131 -0.50 8.22 -3.78
C GLU A 131 -1.74 7.49 -4.30
N GLY A 132 -2.93 7.78 -3.76
CA GLY A 132 -4.18 7.19 -4.23
C GLY A 132 -4.47 7.49 -5.71
N MET A 133 -4.17 8.71 -6.17
CA MET A 133 -4.30 9.10 -7.58
C MET A 133 -3.32 8.35 -8.47
N ARG A 134 -2.04 8.30 -8.09
CA ARG A 134 -0.99 7.61 -8.86
C ARG A 134 -1.28 6.12 -9.03
N TRP A 135 -1.82 5.45 -8.02
CA TRP A 135 -2.21 4.05 -8.15
C TRP A 135 -3.43 3.87 -9.05
N ALA A 136 -4.36 4.82 -9.06
CA ALA A 136 -5.47 4.80 -10.00
C ALA A 136 -5.01 4.97 -11.44
N GLU A 137 -3.98 5.79 -11.69
CA GLU A 137 -3.37 5.97 -13.02
C GLU A 137 -2.75 4.68 -13.56
N ILE A 138 -2.13 3.85 -12.72
CA ILE A 138 -1.50 2.59 -13.14
C ILE A 138 -2.52 1.63 -13.78
N PHE A 139 -3.77 1.67 -13.30
CA PHE A 139 -4.84 0.83 -13.83
C PHE A 139 -5.79 1.61 -14.75
N ALA A 140 -5.48 2.86 -15.08
CA ALA A 140 -6.29 3.66 -15.98
C ALA A 140 -6.37 2.98 -17.35
N GLY A 141 -7.58 2.75 -17.83
CA GLY A 141 -7.85 2.07 -19.10
C GLY A 141 -7.92 0.54 -19.03
N SER A 142 -7.64 -0.08 -17.87
CA SER A 142 -7.90 -1.52 -17.70
C SER A 142 -9.40 -1.80 -17.60
N LYS A 143 -9.89 -2.76 -18.38
CA LYS A 143 -11.27 -3.27 -18.27
C LYS A 143 -11.48 -4.14 -17.03
N HIS A 144 -10.39 -4.59 -16.41
CA HIS A 144 -10.40 -5.45 -15.23
C HIS A 144 -10.14 -4.64 -13.96
N TYR A 145 -10.53 -3.37 -13.93
CA TYR A 145 -10.27 -2.47 -12.81
C TYR A 145 -11.54 -1.74 -12.37
N LEU A 146 -11.78 -1.72 -11.07
CA LEU A 146 -12.85 -0.96 -10.44
C LEU A 146 -12.27 -0.15 -9.27
N LYS A 147 -12.37 1.17 -9.36
CA LYS A 147 -12.13 2.06 -8.23
C LYS A 147 -13.40 2.16 -7.40
N VAL A 148 -13.28 1.93 -6.10
CA VAL A 148 -14.37 2.11 -5.12
C VAL A 148 -13.87 3.04 -4.02
N SER A 149 -14.62 4.09 -3.70
CA SER A 149 -14.31 4.89 -2.52
C SER A 149 -14.81 4.18 -1.26
N TYR A 150 -14.03 4.24 -0.19
CA TYR A 150 -14.43 3.69 1.10
C TYR A 150 -15.73 4.35 1.59
N GLU A 151 -15.85 5.66 1.39
CA GLU A 151 -17.02 6.46 1.76
C GLU A 151 -18.29 6.00 1.00
N SER A 152 -18.20 5.80 -0.33
CA SER A 152 -19.34 5.27 -1.10
C SER A 152 -19.69 3.86 -0.66
N PHE A 153 -18.69 3.00 -0.43
CA PHE A 153 -18.92 1.64 0.05
C PHE A 153 -19.67 1.60 1.38
N LEU A 154 -19.37 2.52 2.32
CA LEU A 154 -20.12 2.60 3.58
C LEU A 154 -21.55 3.12 3.39
N SER A 155 -21.74 4.15 2.55
CA SER A 155 -23.06 4.76 2.35
C SER A 155 -24.00 3.92 1.47
N GLN A 156 -23.45 3.11 0.57
CA GLN A 156 -24.16 2.43 -0.51
C GLN A 156 -23.61 1.00 -0.71
N MET A 157 -23.43 0.28 0.40
CA MET A 157 -22.74 -1.02 0.42
C MET A 157 -23.31 -2.03 -0.59
N ASP A 158 -24.64 -2.13 -0.71
CA ASP A 158 -25.27 -3.06 -1.66
C ASP A 158 -24.91 -2.74 -3.12
N VAL A 159 -24.94 -1.45 -3.49
CA VAL A 159 -24.63 -0.99 -4.85
C VAL A 159 -23.17 -1.27 -5.19
N GLU A 160 -22.25 -0.92 -4.29
CA GLU A 160 -20.83 -1.16 -4.50
C GLU A 160 -20.47 -2.65 -4.49
N ALA A 161 -21.12 -3.45 -3.63
CA ALA A 161 -20.96 -4.91 -3.60
C ALA A 161 -21.37 -5.54 -4.94
N ARG A 162 -22.51 -5.14 -5.51
CA ARG A 162 -22.96 -5.60 -6.84
C ARG A 162 -21.96 -5.25 -7.93
N ARG A 163 -21.41 -4.03 -7.93
CA ARG A 163 -20.39 -3.61 -8.90
C ARG A 163 -19.10 -4.44 -8.76
N MET A 164 -18.66 -4.70 -7.53
CA MET A 164 -17.50 -5.55 -7.27
C MET A 164 -17.73 -6.99 -7.75
N MET A 165 -18.88 -7.58 -7.44
CA MET A 165 -19.22 -8.96 -7.85
C MET A 165 -19.37 -9.09 -9.37
N ALA A 166 -19.99 -8.08 -10.01
CA ALA A 166 -20.06 -8.02 -11.47
C ALA A 166 -18.68 -7.91 -12.12
N LEU A 167 -17.74 -7.13 -11.55
CA LEU A 167 -16.36 -7.12 -12.02
C LEU A 167 -15.74 -8.51 -11.89
N LEU A 168 -15.91 -9.15 -10.74
CA LEU A 168 -15.36 -10.46 -10.39
C LEU A 168 -16.00 -11.62 -11.16
N ASP A 169 -17.13 -11.40 -11.82
CA ASP A 169 -17.91 -12.41 -12.52
C ASP A 169 -18.36 -13.55 -11.58
N VAL A 170 -18.84 -13.16 -10.40
CA VAL A 170 -19.37 -14.06 -9.37
C VAL A 170 -20.82 -13.71 -9.03
N ASP A 171 -21.54 -14.68 -8.50
CA ASP A 171 -22.92 -14.47 -8.08
C ASP A 171 -23.00 -13.43 -6.96
N TYR A 172 -24.05 -12.60 -7.01
CA TYR A 172 -24.28 -11.64 -5.95
C TYR A 172 -24.61 -12.34 -4.63
N ALA A 173 -23.90 -11.98 -3.57
CA ALA A 173 -24.21 -12.35 -2.20
C ALA A 173 -24.07 -11.12 -1.29
N PRO A 174 -24.96 -10.93 -0.29
CA PRO A 174 -24.79 -9.86 0.69
C PRO A 174 -23.44 -9.97 1.41
N LEU A 175 -22.64 -8.90 1.37
CA LEU A 175 -21.37 -8.84 2.08
C LEU A 175 -21.61 -8.59 3.57
N THR A 176 -20.95 -9.37 4.42
CA THR A 176 -20.91 -9.14 5.87
C THR A 176 -19.46 -8.97 6.31
N SER A 177 -19.22 -8.14 7.32
CA SER A 177 -17.89 -7.95 7.90
C SER A 177 -17.98 -8.11 9.42
N PRO A 178 -17.23 -9.05 10.02
CA PRO A 178 -17.13 -9.14 11.46
C PRO A 178 -16.24 -8.02 12.05
N LEU A 179 -15.51 -7.28 11.21
CA LEU A 179 -14.60 -6.23 11.66
C LEU A 179 -15.39 -5.01 12.13
N VAL A 180 -15.22 -4.67 13.41
CA VAL A 180 -15.74 -3.45 14.02
C VAL A 180 -14.68 -2.37 13.96
N LYS A 181 -15.09 -1.15 13.61
CA LYS A 181 -14.18 -0.01 13.58
C LYS A 181 -13.71 0.32 15.00
N VAL A 182 -12.40 0.46 15.18
CA VAL A 182 -11.81 0.59 16.51
C VAL A 182 -11.96 2.00 17.12
N ASN A 183 -12.01 3.05 16.29
CA ASN A 183 -12.23 4.43 16.74
C ASN A 183 -13.47 5.04 16.06
N THR A 184 -14.10 5.98 16.75
CA THR A 184 -15.22 6.79 16.22
C THR A 184 -14.81 7.51 14.95
N ASP A 185 -15.78 7.73 14.05
CA ASP A 185 -15.54 8.46 12.80
C ASP A 185 -15.34 9.97 12.98
N ASP A 186 -15.63 10.47 14.18
CA ASP A 186 -15.52 11.88 14.60
C ASP A 186 -14.06 12.21 14.98
N PRO A 187 -13.36 13.04 14.18
CA PRO A 187 -12.00 13.45 14.49
C PRO A 187 -11.90 14.32 15.75
N SER A 188 -12.95 15.04 16.14
CA SER A 188 -12.93 15.92 17.32
C SER A 188 -12.79 15.13 18.63
N ARG A 189 -13.23 13.87 18.63
CA ARG A 189 -13.09 12.95 19.77
C ARG A 189 -11.78 12.16 19.77
N THR A 190 -11.17 12.03 18.59
CA THR A 190 -10.00 11.17 18.38
C THR A 190 -8.68 11.96 18.40
N VAL A 191 -8.71 13.27 18.15
CA VAL A 191 -7.52 14.10 18.03
C VAL A 191 -7.35 14.98 19.27
N GLU A 192 -6.24 14.82 19.98
CA GLU A 192 -5.96 15.57 21.22
C GLU A 192 -5.83 17.09 20.98
N ASN A 193 -5.18 17.48 19.88
CA ASN A 193 -4.97 18.87 19.47
C ASN A 193 -5.88 19.26 18.30
N TYR A 194 -7.17 18.90 18.38
CA TYR A 194 -8.11 19.10 17.28
C TYR A 194 -8.22 20.56 16.82
N ASP A 195 -8.25 21.52 17.74
CA ASP A 195 -8.33 22.94 17.38
C ASP A 195 -7.11 23.41 16.59
N GLU A 196 -5.90 23.00 16.99
CA GLU A 196 -4.66 23.32 16.25
C GLU A 196 -4.71 22.73 14.82
N VAL A 197 -5.18 21.49 14.69
CA VAL A 197 -5.35 20.83 13.39
C VAL A 197 -6.39 21.54 12.54
N ARG A 198 -7.54 21.89 13.12
CA ARG A 198 -8.61 22.61 12.43
C ARG A 198 -8.09 23.93 11.88
N ASP A 199 -7.40 24.70 12.70
CA ASP A 199 -6.90 26.01 12.33
C ASP A 199 -5.80 25.90 11.25
N CYS A 200 -4.94 24.88 11.33
CA CYS A 200 -3.95 24.55 10.30
C CYS A 200 -4.61 24.20 8.96
N LEU A 201 -5.67 23.39 8.96
CA LEU A 201 -6.31 22.90 7.73
C LEU A 201 -7.34 23.86 7.13
N ALA A 202 -7.89 24.80 7.91
CA ALA A 202 -8.99 25.69 7.51
C ALA A 202 -8.73 26.46 6.21
N ARG A 203 -7.47 26.81 5.92
CA ARG A 203 -7.07 27.56 4.71
C ARG A 203 -6.42 26.69 3.64
N THR A 204 -6.60 25.38 3.72
CA THR A 204 -6.03 24.41 2.78
C THR A 204 -7.14 23.68 2.02
N PRO A 205 -6.83 23.03 0.88
CA PRO A 205 -7.76 22.14 0.20
C PRO A 205 -8.25 20.95 1.05
N PHE A 206 -7.66 20.72 2.23
CA PHE A 206 -8.02 19.64 3.13
C PHE A 206 -8.98 20.04 4.25
N ALA A 207 -9.46 21.30 4.30
CA ALA A 207 -10.40 21.75 5.33
C ALA A 207 -11.63 20.83 5.48
N TRP A 208 -12.17 20.35 4.35
CA TRP A 208 -13.31 19.44 4.31
C TRP A 208 -13.03 18.07 4.95
N CYS A 209 -11.77 17.65 5.10
CA CYS A 209 -11.42 16.36 5.68
C CYS A 209 -11.78 16.25 7.18
N LEU A 210 -12.06 17.37 7.84
CA LEU A 210 -12.50 17.42 9.23
C LEU A 210 -14.02 17.37 9.40
N ALA A 211 -14.78 17.54 8.31
CA ALA A 211 -16.24 17.45 8.36
C ALA A 211 -16.70 15.99 8.54
N GLU A 212 -17.76 15.81 9.31
CA GLU A 212 -18.50 14.54 9.34
C GLU A 212 -19.25 14.37 8.02
N LYS A 213 -19.10 13.19 7.39
CA LYS A 213 -19.94 12.71 6.29
C LYS A 213 -20.60 11.43 6.75
#